data_AF-A0A7A7B7D1-F1
#
_entry.id   AF-A0A7A7B7D1-F1
#
_cell.length_a   1.000
_cell.length_b   1.000
_cell.length_c   1.000
_cell.angle_alpha   90.00
_cell.angle_beta   90.00
_cell.angle_gamma   90.00
#
_symmetry.space_group_name_H-M   'P 1'
#
loop_
_entity.id
_entity.type
_entity.pdbx_description
1 polymer ?
#
loop_
_entity_poly.entity_id
_entity_poly.type
_entity_poly.pdbx_seq_one_letter_code
_entity_poly.pdbx_strand_id
1 'polypeptide(L)'
;VKAAYDLAAGKAPVSHTHPWSQITGVPAASLTAKGTIQLSSAINSTSEILAATPKAVKAAYDLANGKQPADATLTALAGLATAADRLPYFTGADRAALATLTAIGRAIIAKGSIKDVLNYLGLGEGSALPVGVPVPWPTATPPAGWLKCDGRAFTKEQYPVLARVYPTLRLPDLRGEFIRGWDDGRKVDTGRKLLSAQGATLLRTAMLDYYNQDTTGTSGIVGMGFNNEDSITDLREGSFKMPDGTTFSDPVVAMSDNGMQATILTSIRSGYAKGITVRPRSIALNYIVRAV
;
A
#
# COMPACT_ATOMS: atom_id res chain seq x y z
N VAL A 1 -116.37 -16.75 -35.73
CA VAL A 1 -115.17 -17.30 -35.04
C VAL A 1 -113.88 -16.70 -35.60
N LYS A 2 -113.57 -16.83 -36.90
CA LYS A 2 -112.35 -16.26 -37.52
C LYS A 2 -112.17 -14.74 -37.27
N ALA A 3 -113.23 -13.94 -37.46
CA ALA A 3 -113.17 -12.50 -37.21
C ALA A 3 -112.89 -12.11 -35.75
N ALA A 4 -113.29 -12.95 -34.78
CA ALA A 4 -113.02 -12.71 -33.36
C ALA A 4 -111.57 -13.08 -32.99
N TYR A 5 -111.03 -14.13 -33.61
CA TYR A 5 -109.63 -14.53 -33.47
C TYR A 5 -108.68 -13.47 -34.06
N ASP A 6 -109.01 -12.95 -35.26
CA ASP A 6 -108.22 -11.93 -35.95
C ASP A 6 -108.23 -10.59 -35.17
N LEU A 7 -109.33 -10.24 -34.51
CA LEU A 7 -109.42 -9.04 -33.65
C LEU A 7 -108.62 -9.21 -32.34
N ALA A 8 -108.65 -10.39 -31.72
CA ALA A 8 -107.88 -10.68 -30.51
C ALA A 8 -106.37 -10.68 -30.78
N ALA A 9 -105.94 -11.25 -31.91
CA ALA A 9 -104.53 -11.22 -32.33
C ALA A 9 -104.04 -9.81 -32.67
N GLY A 10 -104.91 -8.93 -33.21
CA GLY A 10 -104.58 -7.53 -33.52
C GLY A 10 -104.62 -6.57 -32.33
N LYS A 11 -105.16 -7.00 -31.18
CA LYS A 11 -105.25 -6.19 -29.94
C LYS A 11 -104.19 -6.53 -28.90
N ALA A 12 -103.47 -7.64 -29.07
CA ALA A 12 -102.34 -7.99 -28.23
C ALA A 12 -101.16 -7.02 -28.52
N PRO A 13 -100.62 -6.32 -27.52
CA PRO A 13 -99.44 -5.49 -27.71
C PRO A 13 -98.28 -6.31 -28.27
N VAL A 14 -97.52 -5.74 -29.21
CA VAL A 14 -96.32 -6.38 -29.80
C VAL A 14 -95.23 -6.62 -28.74
N SER A 15 -95.31 -5.88 -27.63
CA SER A 15 -94.54 -6.10 -26.41
C SER A 15 -95.37 -5.72 -25.19
N HIS A 16 -95.21 -6.47 -24.10
CA HIS A 16 -95.78 -6.16 -22.78
C HIS A 16 -94.68 -6.24 -21.71
N THR A 17 -94.95 -5.67 -20.54
CA THR A 17 -94.04 -5.72 -19.39
C THR A 17 -94.62 -6.62 -18.31
N HIS A 18 -93.74 -7.33 -17.60
CA HIS A 18 -94.10 -8.07 -16.39
C HIS A 18 -93.48 -7.38 -15.18
N PRO A 19 -94.22 -7.24 -14.06
CA PRO A 19 -93.60 -7.03 -12.76
C PRO A 19 -92.56 -8.13 -12.49
N TRP A 20 -91.40 -7.77 -11.95
CA TRP A 20 -90.34 -8.75 -11.65
C TRP A 20 -90.83 -9.91 -10.79
N SER A 21 -91.76 -9.65 -9.88
CA SER A 21 -92.38 -10.66 -9.00
C SER A 21 -93.19 -11.74 -9.74
N GLN A 22 -93.58 -11.52 -10.99
CA GLN A 22 -94.30 -12.49 -11.83
C GLN A 22 -93.38 -13.36 -12.69
N ILE A 23 -92.08 -13.05 -12.75
CA ILE A 23 -91.10 -13.81 -13.54
C ILE A 23 -90.57 -14.96 -12.66
N THR A 24 -90.91 -16.19 -13.02
CA THR A 24 -90.49 -17.41 -12.29
C THR A 24 -89.70 -18.34 -13.22
N GLY A 25 -88.80 -19.15 -12.67
CA GLY A 25 -88.03 -20.15 -13.43
C GLY A 25 -86.79 -19.62 -14.17
N VAL A 26 -86.27 -18.44 -13.84
CA VAL A 26 -84.96 -18.00 -14.36
C VAL A 26 -83.85 -18.78 -13.65
N PRO A 27 -83.04 -19.57 -14.36
CA PRO A 27 -81.98 -20.37 -13.74
C PRO A 27 -80.84 -19.48 -13.24
N ALA A 28 -79.96 -20.03 -12.39
CA ALA A 28 -78.70 -19.38 -12.07
C ALA A 28 -77.82 -19.32 -13.33
N ALA A 29 -77.14 -18.20 -13.53
CA ALA A 29 -76.14 -18.09 -14.60
C ALA A 29 -74.95 -19.01 -14.31
N SER A 30 -74.41 -19.62 -15.35
CA SER A 30 -73.18 -20.41 -15.33
C SER A 30 -72.32 -20.09 -16.56
N LEU A 31 -71.17 -20.74 -16.68
CA LEU A 31 -70.30 -20.59 -17.85
C LEU A 31 -70.96 -21.07 -19.16
N THR A 32 -72.01 -21.88 -19.08
CA THR A 32 -72.68 -22.49 -20.25
C THR A 32 -74.18 -22.18 -20.34
N ALA A 33 -74.80 -21.63 -19.29
CA ALA A 33 -76.22 -21.28 -19.25
C ALA A 33 -76.44 -19.82 -18.81
N LYS A 34 -77.29 -19.09 -19.53
CA LYS A 34 -77.71 -17.73 -19.15
C LYS A 34 -78.66 -17.78 -17.95
N GLY A 35 -78.60 -16.80 -17.06
CA GLY A 35 -79.41 -16.78 -15.84
C GLY A 35 -79.18 -15.54 -14.96
N THR A 36 -79.63 -15.58 -13.70
CA THR A 36 -79.33 -14.56 -12.68
C THR A 36 -78.08 -14.92 -11.88
N ILE A 37 -77.34 -13.91 -11.41
CA ILE A 37 -76.15 -14.12 -10.57
C ILE A 37 -76.10 -13.05 -9.48
N GLN A 38 -75.58 -13.41 -8.31
CA GLN A 38 -75.33 -12.44 -7.24
C GLN A 38 -73.92 -11.86 -7.40
N LEU A 39 -73.79 -10.55 -7.23
CA LEU A 39 -72.53 -9.83 -7.36
C LEU A 39 -71.78 -9.78 -6.03
N SER A 40 -70.47 -9.89 -6.08
CA SER A 40 -69.57 -9.74 -4.94
C SER A 40 -68.44 -8.76 -5.24
N SER A 41 -68.13 -7.91 -4.27
CA SER A 41 -66.98 -6.99 -4.34
C SER A 41 -65.77 -7.48 -3.53
N ALA A 42 -65.79 -8.73 -3.06
CA ALA A 42 -64.64 -9.33 -2.39
C ALA A 42 -63.54 -9.67 -3.41
N ILE A 43 -62.28 -9.37 -3.08
CA ILE A 43 -61.10 -9.64 -3.92
C ILE A 43 -60.39 -10.95 -3.58
N ASN A 44 -60.87 -11.65 -2.55
CA ASN A 44 -60.37 -12.94 -2.06
C ASN A 44 -61.49 -13.99 -2.01
N SER A 45 -62.56 -13.81 -2.80
CA SER A 45 -63.69 -14.75 -2.85
C SER A 45 -63.26 -16.07 -3.45
N THR A 46 -63.56 -17.18 -2.76
CA THR A 46 -63.42 -18.55 -3.30
C THR A 46 -64.71 -19.07 -3.93
N SER A 47 -65.77 -18.25 -3.98
CA SER A 47 -67.07 -18.64 -4.52
C SER A 47 -67.05 -18.73 -6.05
N GLU A 48 -67.49 -19.86 -6.58
CA GLU A 48 -67.65 -20.09 -8.02
C GLU A 48 -69.04 -19.68 -8.56
N ILE A 49 -69.99 -19.35 -7.68
CA ILE A 49 -71.38 -19.00 -8.03
C ILE A 49 -71.70 -17.49 -7.98
N LEU A 50 -70.70 -16.65 -7.69
CA LEU A 50 -70.85 -15.20 -7.58
C LEU A 50 -70.01 -14.51 -8.66
N ALA A 51 -70.52 -13.43 -9.25
CA ALA A 51 -69.75 -12.64 -10.21
C ALA A 51 -69.02 -11.48 -9.52
N ALA A 52 -67.78 -11.21 -9.94
CA ALA A 52 -66.99 -10.09 -9.45
C ALA A 52 -67.52 -8.75 -9.99
N THR A 53 -67.49 -7.71 -9.16
CA THR A 53 -67.79 -6.34 -9.60
C THR A 53 -66.57 -5.63 -10.21
N PRO A 54 -66.76 -4.58 -11.03
CA PRO A 54 -65.65 -3.72 -11.48
C PRO A 54 -64.82 -3.14 -10.33
N LYS A 55 -65.44 -2.90 -9.16
CA LYS A 55 -64.75 -2.48 -7.93
C LYS A 55 -63.76 -3.54 -7.43
N ALA A 56 -64.16 -4.82 -7.40
CA ALA A 56 -63.25 -5.92 -7.04
C ALA A 56 -62.10 -6.05 -8.03
N VAL A 57 -62.38 -5.99 -9.34
CA VAL A 57 -61.35 -6.09 -10.38
C VAL A 57 -60.36 -4.94 -10.28
N LYS A 58 -60.84 -3.70 -10.11
CA LYS A 58 -59.96 -2.54 -9.92
C LYS A 58 -59.11 -2.68 -8.67
N ALA A 59 -59.69 -3.09 -7.54
CA ALA A 59 -58.95 -3.26 -6.30
C ALA A 59 -57.87 -4.36 -6.40
N ALA A 60 -58.16 -5.48 -7.08
CA ALA A 60 -57.17 -6.52 -7.35
C ALA A 60 -56.06 -6.03 -8.30
N TYR A 61 -56.42 -5.27 -9.35
CA TYR A 61 -55.46 -4.67 -10.28
C TYR A 61 -54.55 -3.65 -9.58
N ASP A 62 -55.12 -2.72 -8.82
CA ASP A 62 -54.36 -1.73 -8.06
C ASP A 62 -53.39 -2.44 -7.07
N LEU A 63 -53.85 -3.50 -6.40
CA LEU A 63 -53.01 -4.31 -5.50
C LEU A 63 -51.85 -4.97 -6.25
N ALA A 64 -52.10 -5.56 -7.42
CA ALA A 64 -51.08 -6.19 -8.25
C ALA A 64 -50.09 -5.16 -8.83
N ASN A 65 -50.57 -4.00 -9.26
CA ASN A 65 -49.77 -2.91 -9.80
C ASN A 65 -48.86 -2.26 -8.74
N GLY A 66 -49.19 -2.41 -7.46
CA GLY A 66 -48.35 -2.02 -6.32
C GLY A 66 -47.31 -3.08 -5.91
N LYS A 67 -47.27 -4.26 -6.55
CA LYS A 67 -46.26 -5.29 -6.27
C LYS A 67 -45.09 -5.18 -7.24
N GLN A 68 -43.92 -5.57 -6.75
CA GLN A 68 -42.75 -5.75 -7.60
C GLN A 68 -43.03 -6.88 -8.62
N PRO A 69 -42.65 -6.71 -9.91
CA PRO A 69 -42.69 -7.79 -10.88
C PRO A 69 -41.90 -9.01 -10.39
N ALA A 70 -42.33 -10.21 -10.80
CA ALA A 70 -41.58 -11.43 -10.51
C ALA A 70 -40.21 -11.35 -11.19
N ASP A 71 -39.16 -11.43 -10.38
CA ASP A 71 -37.77 -11.36 -10.81
C ASP A 71 -36.99 -12.49 -10.12
N ALA A 72 -36.29 -13.28 -10.93
CA ALA A 72 -35.62 -14.49 -10.45
C ALA A 72 -34.44 -14.17 -9.51
N THR A 73 -33.74 -13.05 -9.74
CA THR A 73 -32.65 -12.58 -8.89
C THR A 73 -33.18 -12.09 -7.54
N LEU A 74 -34.27 -11.32 -7.51
CA LEU A 74 -34.92 -10.87 -6.27
C LEU A 74 -35.51 -12.05 -5.50
N THR A 75 -36.04 -13.05 -6.19
CA THR A 75 -36.50 -14.32 -5.58
C THR A 75 -35.33 -15.06 -4.92
N ALA A 76 -34.18 -15.14 -5.60
CA ALA A 76 -32.98 -15.79 -5.05
C ALA A 76 -32.44 -15.07 -3.81
N LEU A 77 -32.42 -13.73 -3.80
CA LEU A 77 -32.03 -12.93 -2.65
C LEU A 77 -33.03 -13.06 -1.49
N ALA A 78 -34.33 -13.05 -1.77
CA ALA A 78 -35.39 -13.21 -0.77
C ALA A 78 -35.39 -14.60 -0.12
N GLY A 79 -34.89 -15.62 -0.82
CA GLY A 79 -34.74 -16.98 -0.30
C GLY A 79 -33.54 -17.20 0.63
N LEU A 80 -32.66 -16.20 0.80
CA LEU A 80 -31.49 -16.33 1.67
C LEU A 80 -31.90 -16.30 3.16
N ALA A 81 -31.39 -17.24 3.95
CA ALA A 81 -31.60 -17.25 5.40
C ALA A 81 -30.95 -16.01 6.05
N THR A 82 -31.73 -15.20 6.76
CA THR A 82 -31.20 -14.06 7.49
C THR A 82 -30.40 -14.53 8.70
N ALA A 83 -29.16 -14.06 8.81
CA ALA A 83 -28.28 -14.34 9.95
C ALA A 83 -27.25 -13.23 10.11
N ALA A 84 -26.77 -13.03 11.34
CA ALA A 84 -25.65 -12.13 11.60
C ALA A 84 -24.39 -12.61 10.87
N ASP A 85 -23.50 -11.68 10.56
CA ASP A 85 -22.17 -11.96 10.00
C ASP A 85 -22.19 -12.76 8.69
N ARG A 86 -23.21 -12.54 7.85
CA ARG A 86 -23.32 -13.11 6.50
C ARG A 86 -23.24 -12.03 5.42
N LEU A 87 -22.57 -12.35 4.31
CA LEU A 87 -22.53 -11.54 3.09
C LEU A 87 -23.20 -12.32 1.94
N PRO A 88 -24.28 -11.80 1.35
CA PRO A 88 -24.86 -12.32 0.12
C PRO A 88 -23.88 -12.21 -1.06
N TYR A 89 -23.80 -13.25 -1.88
CA TYR A 89 -23.06 -13.26 -3.14
C TYR A 89 -23.73 -14.17 -4.17
N PHE A 90 -23.47 -13.95 -5.45
CA PHE A 90 -24.03 -14.77 -6.53
C PHE A 90 -23.11 -15.94 -6.89
N THR A 91 -23.68 -17.13 -7.09
CA THR A 91 -22.98 -18.34 -7.56
C THR A 91 -23.29 -18.70 -9.01
N GLY A 92 -24.16 -17.92 -9.66
CA GLY A 92 -24.59 -18.04 -11.04
C GLY A 92 -25.73 -17.07 -11.34
N ALA A 93 -26.24 -17.07 -12.57
CA ALA A 93 -27.46 -16.33 -12.91
C ALA A 93 -28.62 -16.82 -12.02
N ASP A 94 -29.34 -15.87 -11.40
CA ASP A 94 -30.48 -16.12 -10.52
C ASP A 94 -30.21 -17.09 -9.36
N ARG A 95 -28.95 -17.15 -8.90
CA ARG A 95 -28.53 -17.99 -7.76
C ARG A 95 -27.69 -17.19 -6.79
N ALA A 96 -28.19 -17.04 -5.57
CA ALA A 96 -27.49 -16.39 -4.48
C ALA A 96 -27.13 -17.38 -3.36
N ALA A 97 -26.05 -17.11 -2.66
CA ALA A 97 -25.59 -17.84 -1.49
C ALA A 97 -25.05 -16.87 -0.43
N LEU A 98 -24.74 -17.40 0.75
CA LEU A 98 -24.19 -16.61 1.86
C LEU A 98 -22.77 -17.08 2.18
N ALA A 99 -21.85 -16.12 2.25
CA ALA A 99 -20.52 -16.33 2.82
C ALA A 99 -20.49 -15.80 4.26
N THR A 100 -19.64 -16.36 5.11
CA THR A 100 -19.37 -15.78 6.43
C THR A 100 -18.54 -14.51 6.26
N LEU A 101 -19.08 -13.38 6.68
CA LEU A 101 -18.34 -12.12 6.74
C LEU A 101 -17.65 -12.01 8.08
N THR A 102 -16.36 -12.34 8.14
CA THR A 102 -15.58 -12.34 9.38
C THR A 102 -15.47 -10.94 10.00
N ALA A 103 -15.15 -10.89 11.30
CA ALA A 103 -14.88 -9.62 11.98
C ALA A 103 -13.76 -8.81 11.29
N ILE A 104 -12.74 -9.49 10.75
CA ILE A 104 -11.66 -8.88 9.98
C ILE A 104 -12.20 -8.27 8.68
N GLY A 105 -13.03 -9.01 7.94
CA GLY A 105 -13.67 -8.52 6.71
C GLY A 105 -14.51 -7.26 6.98
N ARG A 106 -15.33 -7.29 8.03
CA ARG A 106 -16.10 -6.11 8.47
C ARG A 106 -15.20 -4.94 8.83
N ALA A 107 -14.12 -5.20 9.57
CA ALA A 107 -13.18 -4.17 9.97
C ALA A 107 -12.51 -3.49 8.78
N ILE A 108 -12.15 -4.24 7.73
CA ILE A 108 -11.52 -3.69 6.51
C ILE A 108 -12.54 -2.88 5.70
N ILE A 109 -13.73 -3.43 5.44
CA ILE A 109 -14.78 -2.76 4.65
C ILE A 109 -15.27 -1.48 5.33
N ALA A 110 -15.25 -1.43 6.67
CA ALA A 110 -15.64 -0.26 7.44
C ALA A 110 -14.60 0.88 7.45
N LYS A 111 -13.42 0.70 6.86
CA LYS A 111 -12.39 1.76 6.83
C LYS A 111 -12.77 2.85 5.82
N GLY A 112 -12.67 4.10 6.26
CA GLY A 112 -13.00 5.28 5.43
C GLY A 112 -11.89 5.73 4.49
N SER A 113 -10.68 5.16 4.60
CA SER A 113 -9.53 5.54 3.77
C SER A 113 -8.56 4.37 3.55
N ILE A 114 -7.78 4.44 2.46
CA ILE A 114 -6.68 3.49 2.19
C ILE A 114 -5.67 3.51 3.35
N LYS A 115 -5.38 4.68 3.92
CA LYS A 115 -4.48 4.83 5.06
C LYS A 115 -4.92 3.98 6.25
N ASP A 116 -6.22 3.98 6.58
CA ASP A 116 -6.73 3.23 7.72
C ASP A 116 -6.76 1.73 7.45
N VAL A 117 -6.96 1.31 6.19
CA VAL A 117 -6.79 -0.11 5.78
C VAL A 117 -5.34 -0.54 5.98
N LEU A 118 -4.37 0.24 5.48
CA LEU A 118 -2.95 -0.06 5.62
C LEU A 118 -2.53 -0.10 7.09
N ASN A 119 -2.99 0.86 7.90
CA ASN A 119 -2.73 0.86 9.35
C ASN A 119 -3.30 -0.38 10.03
N TYR A 120 -4.53 -0.77 9.71
CA TYR A 120 -5.16 -1.98 10.26
C TYR A 120 -4.38 -3.25 9.90
N LEU A 121 -3.81 -3.30 8.70
CA LEU A 121 -2.95 -4.40 8.25
C LEU A 121 -1.50 -4.31 8.77
N GLY A 122 -1.14 -3.27 9.54
CA GLY A 122 0.23 -3.03 9.99
C GLY A 122 1.18 -2.56 8.87
N LEU A 123 0.65 -2.19 7.70
CA LEU A 123 1.40 -1.72 6.53
C LEU A 123 1.45 -0.18 6.45
N GLY A 124 1.10 0.51 7.53
CA GLY A 124 1.18 1.97 7.64
C GLY A 124 2.60 2.49 7.89
N GLU A 125 2.72 3.48 8.79
CA GLU A 125 4.02 4.09 9.15
C GLU A 125 5.07 3.07 9.66
N GLY A 126 4.63 1.88 10.11
CA GLY A 126 5.45 0.76 10.56
C GLY A 126 5.72 -0.35 9.53
N SER A 127 5.63 -0.06 8.22
CA SER A 127 6.09 -0.97 7.15
C SER A 127 7.46 -1.60 7.44
N ALA A 128 7.73 -2.79 6.89
CA ALA A 128 8.96 -3.57 7.08
C ALA A 128 10.26 -2.76 6.94
N LEU A 129 10.24 -1.67 6.18
CA LEU A 129 11.29 -0.66 6.15
C LEU A 129 10.73 0.67 6.67
N PRO A 130 11.07 1.12 7.88
CA PRO A 130 10.67 2.44 8.37
C PRO A 130 11.13 3.60 7.48
N VAL A 131 10.40 4.71 7.49
CA VAL A 131 10.82 5.96 6.82
C VAL A 131 12.20 6.38 7.32
N GLY A 132 13.08 6.78 6.41
CA GLY A 132 14.42 7.27 6.74
C GLY A 132 15.54 6.21 6.83
N VAL A 133 15.24 4.92 6.73
CA VAL A 133 16.28 3.87 6.68
C VAL A 133 17.00 3.90 5.33
N PRO A 134 18.34 4.03 5.28
CA PRO A 134 19.10 3.93 4.04
C PRO A 134 19.11 2.49 3.51
N VAL A 135 18.74 2.31 2.24
CA VAL A 135 18.68 1.01 1.56
C VAL A 135 19.52 1.06 0.28
N PRO A 136 20.37 0.05 0.01
CA PRO A 136 21.08 -0.06 -1.26
C PRO A 136 20.12 -0.24 -2.44
N TRP A 137 20.36 0.50 -3.53
CA TRP A 137 19.51 0.52 -4.72
C TRP A 137 20.33 0.44 -6.01
N PRO A 138 19.99 -0.46 -6.95
CA PRO A 138 20.86 -0.80 -8.07
C PRO A 138 20.83 0.18 -9.25
N THR A 139 19.83 1.07 -9.34
CA THR A 139 19.71 1.99 -10.49
C THR A 139 19.95 3.43 -10.09
N ALA A 140 20.29 4.27 -11.08
CA ALA A 140 20.53 5.69 -10.87
C ALA A 140 19.27 6.47 -10.44
N THR A 141 18.06 5.96 -10.67
CA THR A 141 16.82 6.67 -10.35
C THR A 141 16.06 5.90 -9.28
N PRO A 142 15.79 6.49 -8.10
CA PRO A 142 14.98 5.85 -7.07
C PRO A 142 13.53 5.70 -7.54
N PRO A 143 12.76 4.73 -7.00
CA PRO A 143 11.32 4.64 -7.21
C PRO A 143 10.60 5.89 -6.70
N ALA A 144 9.36 6.10 -7.16
CA ALA A 144 8.52 7.16 -6.62
C ALA A 144 8.32 7.00 -5.09
N GLY A 145 8.37 8.11 -4.36
CA GLY A 145 8.29 8.11 -2.88
C GLY A 145 9.62 7.85 -2.16
N TRP A 146 10.74 7.74 -2.89
CA TRP A 146 12.08 7.56 -2.33
C TRP A 146 13.02 8.71 -2.72
N LEU A 147 13.99 9.00 -1.85
CA LEU A 147 15.00 10.03 -2.05
C LEU A 147 16.40 9.42 -1.98
N LYS A 148 17.35 9.95 -2.76
CA LYS A 148 18.76 9.58 -2.65
C LYS A 148 19.39 10.22 -1.42
N CYS A 149 20.29 9.48 -0.78
CA CYS A 149 21.20 9.99 0.25
C CYS A 149 22.39 10.71 -0.40
N ASP A 150 22.13 11.84 -1.04
CA ASP A 150 23.12 12.66 -1.76
C ASP A 150 23.38 14.01 -1.07
N GLY A 151 23.11 14.08 0.25
CA GLY A 151 23.29 15.30 1.02
C GLY A 151 22.18 16.34 0.84
N ARG A 152 21.15 16.10 0.01
CA ARG A 152 20.10 17.09 -0.28
C ARG A 152 19.31 17.52 0.95
N ALA A 153 18.80 18.76 0.88
CA ALA A 153 17.79 19.26 1.81
C ALA A 153 16.38 18.78 1.43
N PHE A 154 15.48 18.77 2.40
CA PHE A 154 14.05 18.53 2.21
C PHE A 154 13.23 19.39 3.19
N THR A 155 11.90 19.40 3.06
CA THR A 155 11.03 20.20 3.93
C THR A 155 10.16 19.31 4.82
N LYS A 156 9.84 19.79 6.02
CA LYS A 156 8.99 19.07 6.99
C LYS A 156 7.54 18.97 6.48
N GLU A 157 7.10 19.95 5.72
CA GLU A 157 5.77 20.01 5.11
C GLU A 157 5.59 18.88 4.10
N GLN A 158 6.64 18.60 3.30
CA GLN A 158 6.61 17.55 2.30
C GLN A 158 6.81 16.16 2.92
N TYR A 159 7.72 16.03 3.88
CA TYR A 159 8.08 14.74 4.49
C TYR A 159 8.15 14.81 6.03
N PRO A 160 7.00 14.91 6.71
CA PRO A 160 6.94 15.14 8.16
C PRO A 160 7.51 13.98 8.99
N VAL A 161 7.36 12.74 8.51
CA VAL A 161 7.91 11.55 9.18
C VAL A 161 9.42 11.48 8.99
N LEU A 162 9.92 11.78 7.79
CA LEU A 162 11.35 11.86 7.51
C LEU A 162 12.05 12.94 8.34
N ALA A 163 11.39 14.08 8.56
CA ALA A 163 11.89 15.16 9.41
C ALA A 163 12.06 14.75 10.88
N ARG A 164 11.31 13.76 11.37
CA ARG A 164 11.52 13.21 12.73
C ARG A 164 12.80 12.38 12.82
N VAL A 165 13.15 11.68 11.73
CA VAL A 165 14.34 10.82 11.64
C VAL A 165 15.60 11.61 11.32
N TYR A 166 15.50 12.62 10.45
CA TYR A 166 16.58 13.56 10.11
C TYR A 166 16.18 15.00 10.49
N PRO A 167 16.35 15.41 11.78
CA PRO A 167 15.91 16.71 12.26
C PRO A 167 16.60 17.92 11.63
N THR A 168 17.77 17.71 11.01
CA THR A 168 18.51 18.74 10.26
C THR A 168 17.88 19.08 8.92
N LEU A 169 16.82 18.36 8.52
CA LEU A 169 16.14 18.49 7.24
C LEU A 169 17.07 18.28 6.03
N ARG A 170 18.14 17.50 6.24
CA ARG A 170 19.08 17.09 5.22
C ARG A 170 19.33 15.60 5.33
N LEU A 171 19.39 14.94 4.18
CA LEU A 171 19.82 13.55 4.11
C LEU A 171 21.34 13.47 4.28
N PRO A 172 21.87 12.35 4.80
CA PRO A 172 23.29 12.09 4.74
C PRO A 172 23.75 12.02 3.28
N ASP A 173 24.98 12.45 3.02
CA ASP A 173 25.65 12.18 1.74
C ASP A 173 26.41 10.87 1.88
N LEU A 174 25.87 9.80 1.29
CA LEU A 174 26.43 8.45 1.39
C LEU A 174 27.11 8.01 0.09
N ARG A 175 27.35 8.95 -0.84
CA ARG A 175 28.02 8.65 -2.11
C ARG A 175 29.48 8.33 -1.85
N GLY A 176 29.88 7.10 -2.14
CA GLY A 176 31.26 6.62 -1.90
C GLY A 176 31.54 6.21 -0.45
N GLU A 177 30.54 6.26 0.44
CA GLU A 177 30.70 5.96 1.85
C GLU A 177 30.40 4.49 2.19
N PHE A 178 31.12 3.95 3.17
CA PHE A 178 30.79 2.68 3.80
C PHE A 178 30.00 2.93 5.09
N ILE A 179 28.86 2.25 5.24
CA ILE A 179 28.06 2.32 6.46
C ILE A 179 28.66 1.38 7.51
N ARG A 180 28.75 1.86 8.75
CA ARG A 180 29.20 1.09 9.91
C ARG A 180 28.19 1.18 11.06
N GLY A 181 28.27 0.22 11.99
CA GLY A 181 27.56 0.31 13.26
C GLY A 181 28.08 1.45 14.13
N TRP A 182 27.16 2.13 14.82
CA TRP A 182 27.51 3.07 15.89
C TRP A 182 27.98 2.30 17.13
N ASP A 183 28.99 2.81 17.83
CA ASP A 183 29.58 2.13 19.00
C ASP A 183 28.57 1.93 20.13
N ASP A 184 27.68 2.91 20.34
CA ASP A 184 26.61 2.89 21.35
C ASP A 184 27.07 2.38 22.74
N GLY A 185 28.26 2.80 23.16
CA GLY A 185 28.82 2.48 24.49
C GLY A 185 29.57 1.16 24.57
N ARG A 186 29.82 0.45 23.45
CA ARG A 186 30.66 -0.76 23.41
C ARG A 186 32.14 -0.47 23.68
N LYS A 187 32.58 0.79 23.61
CA LYS A 187 33.95 1.26 23.89
C LYS A 187 35.00 0.79 22.88
N VAL A 188 34.60 0.42 21.68
CA VAL A 188 35.51 0.13 20.56
C VAL A 188 35.80 1.41 19.77
N ASP A 189 34.83 2.31 19.70
CA ASP A 189 34.89 3.51 18.87
C ASP A 189 34.12 4.70 19.50
N THR A 190 34.55 5.10 20.69
CA THR A 190 33.84 6.08 21.54
C THR A 190 33.82 7.50 20.99
N GLY A 191 34.73 7.85 20.08
CA GLY A 191 34.86 9.21 19.55
C GLY A 191 33.81 9.58 18.49
N ARG A 192 32.96 8.65 18.05
CA ARG A 192 32.06 8.84 16.90
C ARG A 192 30.60 8.89 17.29
N LYS A 193 29.84 9.71 16.55
CA LYS A 193 28.41 9.96 16.76
C LYS A 193 27.60 9.40 15.58
N LEU A 194 26.29 9.23 15.75
CA LEU A 194 25.41 8.91 14.63
C LEU A 194 25.59 9.94 13.50
N LEU A 195 25.67 9.44 12.27
CA LEU A 195 25.87 10.23 11.04
C LEU A 195 27.17 11.04 10.96
N SER A 196 28.15 10.82 11.85
CA SER A 196 29.47 11.44 11.70
C SER A 196 30.29 10.76 10.60
N ALA A 197 30.89 11.54 9.71
CA ALA A 197 31.84 11.04 8.72
C ALA A 197 33.18 10.65 9.37
N GLN A 198 33.88 9.71 8.74
CA GLN A 198 35.24 9.33 9.12
C GLN A 198 36.08 9.26 7.84
N GLY A 199 37.22 9.95 7.83
CA GLY A 199 38.20 9.79 6.76
C GLY A 199 38.77 8.37 6.74
N ALA A 200 39.23 7.93 5.56
CA ALA A 200 39.96 6.68 5.44
C ALA A 200 41.25 6.70 6.28
N THR A 201 41.70 5.51 6.69
CA THR A 201 43.01 5.39 7.34
C THR A 201 44.11 5.56 6.29
N LEU A 202 45.01 6.51 6.53
CA LEU A 202 46.21 6.70 5.73
C LEU A 202 47.29 5.72 6.16
N LEU A 203 47.85 4.99 5.20
CA LEU A 203 49.03 4.16 5.35
C LEU A 203 50.23 4.92 4.79
N ARG A 204 51.24 5.14 5.62
CA ARG A 204 52.49 5.76 5.19
C ARG A 204 53.22 4.81 4.25
N THR A 205 53.65 5.29 3.09
CA THR A 205 54.39 4.44 2.16
C THR A 205 55.89 4.49 2.35
N ALA A 206 56.45 5.53 2.95
CA ALA A 206 57.89 5.66 3.22
C ALA A 206 58.16 6.48 4.49
N MET A 207 59.14 6.09 5.30
CA MET A 207 59.73 7.00 6.28
C MET A 207 60.70 7.92 5.54
N LEU A 208 60.51 9.24 5.68
CA LEU A 208 61.59 10.16 5.38
C LEU A 208 62.54 10.17 6.56
N ASP A 209 63.77 9.78 6.29
CA ASP A 209 64.91 10.24 7.06
C ASP A 209 65.07 11.76 6.81
N TYR A 210 65.19 12.56 7.87
CA TYR A 210 65.53 13.98 7.75
C TYR A 210 66.63 14.43 8.70
N TYR A 211 67.51 15.22 8.09
CA TYR A 211 68.59 16.06 8.60
C TYR A 211 69.49 15.50 9.71
N ASN A 212 70.70 15.16 9.24
CA ASN A 212 71.98 15.38 9.92
C ASN A 212 72.50 14.29 10.85
N GLN A 213 72.46 13.01 10.47
CA GLN A 213 73.61 12.09 10.60
C GLN A 213 73.35 10.80 9.81
N ASP A 214 73.55 10.86 8.50
CA ASP A 214 73.77 9.66 7.70
C ASP A 214 75.29 9.50 7.54
N THR A 215 75.94 8.89 8.53
CA THR A 215 77.41 8.75 8.58
C THR A 215 77.94 7.75 7.54
N THR A 216 77.13 7.30 6.57
CA THR A 216 77.58 6.46 5.45
C THR A 216 76.87 6.79 4.12
N GLY A 217 76.96 8.03 3.66
CA GLY A 217 77.34 8.32 2.26
C GLY A 217 76.42 7.92 1.11
N THR A 218 75.14 7.56 1.24
CA THR A 218 74.21 7.56 0.08
C THR A 218 72.75 7.78 0.48
N SER A 219 72.20 8.96 0.19
CA SER A 219 70.80 9.32 0.40
C SER A 219 69.85 8.44 -0.41
N GLY A 220 68.78 7.94 0.22
CA GLY A 220 67.89 7.01 -0.47
C GLY A 220 66.44 6.95 0.01
N ILE A 221 65.61 6.25 -0.79
CA ILE A 221 64.18 6.04 -0.59
C ILE A 221 63.92 4.67 0.02
N VAL A 222 63.27 4.63 1.18
CA VAL A 222 62.72 3.39 1.75
C VAL A 222 61.20 3.50 1.73
N GLY A 223 60.52 2.69 0.91
CA GLY A 223 59.05 2.68 0.91
C GLY A 223 58.40 1.42 0.36
N MET A 224 57.13 1.19 0.73
CA MET A 224 56.26 0.15 0.17
C MET A 224 55.78 0.57 -1.22
N GLY A 225 55.99 -0.31 -2.20
CA GLY A 225 55.37 -0.18 -3.51
C GLY A 225 53.86 -0.45 -3.41
N PHE A 226 53.08 0.30 -4.16
CA PHE A 226 51.63 0.11 -4.32
C PHE A 226 51.28 0.33 -5.79
N ASN A 227 50.24 -0.36 -6.27
CA ASN A 227 49.84 -0.32 -7.67
C ASN A 227 48.56 0.50 -7.90
N ASN A 228 47.63 0.49 -6.94
CA ASN A 228 46.34 1.21 -7.04
C ASN A 228 45.87 1.65 -5.65
N GLU A 229 46.10 2.91 -5.33
CA GLU A 229 45.60 3.58 -4.14
C GLU A 229 44.22 4.22 -4.35
N ASP A 230 43.54 4.53 -3.25
CA ASP A 230 42.34 5.37 -3.28
C ASP A 230 42.69 6.85 -3.40
N SER A 231 43.68 7.31 -2.64
CA SER A 231 44.26 8.65 -2.74
C SER A 231 45.74 8.64 -2.36
N ILE A 232 46.52 9.57 -2.92
CA ILE A 232 47.89 9.90 -2.49
C ILE A 232 47.87 11.26 -1.80
N THR A 233 48.54 11.39 -0.65
CA THR A 233 48.72 12.67 0.04
C THR A 233 50.18 12.87 0.45
N ASP A 234 50.65 14.11 0.35
CA ASP A 234 51.97 14.55 0.85
C ASP A 234 51.89 14.89 2.34
N LEU A 235 52.74 14.25 3.13
CA LEU A 235 52.64 14.27 4.59
C LEU A 235 53.93 14.82 5.18
N ARG A 236 53.78 15.87 5.99
CA ARG A 236 54.84 16.45 6.82
C ARG A 236 55.06 15.60 8.08
N GLU A 237 56.19 15.82 8.73
CA GLU A 237 56.56 15.22 10.01
C GLU A 237 55.50 15.51 11.09
N GLY A 238 55.20 14.52 11.95
CA GLY A 238 54.19 14.64 13.02
C GLY A 238 52.82 13.99 12.77
N SER A 239 52.43 13.75 11.51
CA SER A 239 51.08 13.23 11.18
C SER A 239 50.87 11.72 11.39
N PHE A 240 51.92 10.96 11.76
CA PHE A 240 51.83 9.53 12.05
C PHE A 240 52.27 9.22 13.47
N LYS A 241 51.72 8.12 13.99
CA LYS A 241 52.19 7.49 15.23
C LYS A 241 53.46 6.68 14.96
N MET A 242 54.36 6.69 15.92
CA MET A 242 55.51 5.79 16.00
C MET A 242 55.04 4.34 16.23
N PRO A 243 55.89 3.33 15.99
CA PRO A 243 55.55 1.93 16.25
C PRO A 243 55.13 1.62 17.69
N ASP A 244 55.60 2.42 18.66
CA ASP A 244 55.20 2.35 20.07
C ASP A 244 53.89 3.12 20.38
N GLY A 245 53.25 3.70 19.36
CA GLY A 245 52.00 4.47 19.47
C GLY A 245 52.17 5.94 19.85
N THR A 246 53.38 6.43 20.09
CA THR A 246 53.66 7.84 20.42
C THR A 246 53.61 8.73 19.18
N THR A 247 53.55 10.05 19.36
CA THR A 247 53.75 11.03 18.26
C THR A 247 55.21 11.46 18.23
N PHE A 248 55.70 11.94 17.08
CA PHE A 248 56.99 12.64 17.00
C PHE A 248 57.07 13.72 18.10
N SER A 249 58.10 13.65 18.96
CA SER A 249 58.43 14.69 19.93
C SER A 249 59.31 15.75 19.26
N ASP A 250 59.13 17.01 19.65
CA ASP A 250 60.03 18.11 19.32
C ASP A 250 60.96 18.37 20.53
N PRO A 251 62.30 18.24 20.43
CA PRO A 251 63.08 17.87 19.26
C PRO A 251 63.06 16.35 18.98
N VAL A 252 63.22 15.99 17.70
CA VAL A 252 63.35 14.59 17.26
C VAL A 252 64.69 14.05 17.75
N VAL A 253 64.69 13.28 18.83
CA VAL A 253 65.91 12.61 19.32
C VAL A 253 66.20 11.44 18.39
N ALA A 254 67.45 11.29 17.94
CA ALA A 254 67.88 10.15 17.15
C ALA A 254 67.66 8.85 17.96
N MET A 255 66.67 8.05 17.56
CA MET A 255 66.38 6.76 18.15
C MET A 255 66.88 5.66 17.22
N SER A 256 67.31 4.53 17.78
CA SER A 256 67.56 3.31 17.02
C SER A 256 66.26 2.91 16.32
N ASP A 257 66.19 3.16 15.02
CA ASP A 257 65.05 2.83 14.19
C ASP A 257 64.81 1.30 14.18
N ASN A 258 63.55 0.89 14.16
CA ASN A 258 63.10 -0.46 13.81
C ASN A 258 62.71 -0.57 12.32
N GLY A 259 63.08 0.45 11.55
CA GLY A 259 63.05 0.48 10.10
C GLY A 259 63.85 -0.66 9.48
N MET A 260 63.39 -1.10 8.31
CA MET A 260 64.14 -2.07 7.52
C MET A 260 65.47 -1.46 7.08
N GLN A 261 66.59 -2.12 7.40
CA GLN A 261 67.85 -1.84 6.73
C GLN A 261 67.67 -2.13 5.22
N ALA A 262 67.85 -1.11 4.40
CA ALA A 262 67.76 -1.22 2.95
C ALA A 262 68.98 -0.57 2.30
N THR A 263 69.57 -1.25 1.31
CA THR A 263 70.60 -0.69 0.43
C THR A 263 69.92 0.11 -0.67
N ILE A 264 70.29 1.38 -0.83
CA ILE A 264 69.51 2.32 -1.65
C ILE A 264 70.22 2.68 -2.95
N LEU A 265 69.47 2.74 -4.06
CA LEU A 265 70.02 2.83 -5.42
C LEU A 265 69.74 4.17 -6.14
N THR A 266 68.81 5.01 -5.66
CA THR A 266 68.48 6.31 -6.28
C THR A 266 68.04 7.36 -5.25
N SER A 267 68.37 8.62 -5.52
CA SER A 267 68.03 9.77 -4.67
C SER A 267 66.61 10.26 -4.91
N ILE A 268 65.75 10.32 -3.88
CA ILE A 268 64.60 11.25 -3.87
C ILE A 268 64.91 12.38 -2.90
N ARG A 269 64.94 13.59 -3.44
CA ARG A 269 64.89 14.85 -2.69
C ARG A 269 63.47 15.38 -2.73
N SER A 270 62.63 14.99 -1.79
CA SER A 270 61.42 15.74 -1.49
C SER A 270 61.09 15.53 -0.02
N GLY A 271 61.17 16.58 0.81
CA GLY A 271 60.96 16.57 2.26
C GLY A 271 59.55 16.22 2.72
N TYR A 272 58.82 15.35 2.01
CA TYR A 272 57.44 14.96 2.27
C TYR A 272 57.25 13.46 2.06
N ALA A 273 56.66 12.79 3.07
CA ALA A 273 56.33 11.38 2.97
C ALA A 273 55.09 11.23 2.11
N LYS A 274 54.99 10.13 1.36
CA LYS A 274 53.75 9.79 0.67
C LYS A 274 52.90 8.91 1.60
N GLY A 275 51.63 9.24 1.72
CA GLY A 275 50.63 8.38 2.33
C GLY A 275 49.59 7.97 1.31
N ILE A 276 49.11 6.74 1.43
CA ILE A 276 48.03 6.20 0.60
C ILE A 276 46.84 5.84 1.46
N THR A 277 45.64 6.01 0.94
CA THR A 277 44.46 5.34 1.48
C THR A 277 44.18 4.09 0.66
N VAL A 278 43.67 3.05 1.31
CA VAL A 278 43.20 1.83 0.66
C VAL A 278 41.74 1.59 1.02
N ARG A 279 40.97 1.08 0.06
CA ARG A 279 39.57 0.69 0.27
C ARG A 279 39.37 -0.77 -0.15
N PRO A 280 38.50 -1.54 0.53
CA PRO A 280 38.15 -2.88 0.07
C PRO A 280 37.53 -2.83 -1.33
N ARG A 281 37.59 -3.96 -2.07
CA ARG A 281 36.82 -4.11 -3.31
C ARG A 281 35.31 -4.03 -2.98
N SER A 282 34.59 -3.14 -3.65
CA SER A 282 33.16 -2.94 -3.44
C SER A 282 32.40 -2.80 -4.77
N ILE A 283 31.09 -2.93 -4.71
CA ILE A 283 30.15 -2.59 -5.79
C ILE A 283 29.40 -1.32 -5.38
N ALA A 284 29.26 -0.38 -6.30
CA ALA A 284 28.57 0.88 -6.03
C ALA A 284 27.06 0.72 -6.25
N LEU A 285 26.29 0.99 -5.21
CA LEU A 285 24.83 1.11 -5.25
C LEU A 285 24.46 2.50 -4.74
N ASN A 286 23.31 3.04 -5.16
CA ASN A 286 22.77 4.22 -4.51
C ASN A 286 22.28 3.86 -3.12
N TYR A 287 22.41 4.76 -2.15
CA TYR A 287 21.62 4.68 -0.93
C TYR A 287 20.38 5.55 -1.07
N ILE A 288 19.21 4.97 -0.84
CA ILE A 288 17.93 5.65 -0.91
C ILE A 288 17.18 5.51 0.42
N VAL A 289 16.36 6.49 0.76
CA VAL A 289 15.45 6.44 1.92
C VAL A 289 14.02 6.57 1.44
N ARG A 290 13.11 5.85 2.10
CA ARG A 290 11.68 6.09 1.90
C ARG A 290 11.34 7.45 2.49
N ALA A 291 10.61 8.27 1.74
CA ALA A 291 10.23 9.62 2.14
C ALA A 291 8.74 9.75 2.51
N VAL A 292 7.91 8.80 2.07
CA VAL A 292 6.46 8.74 2.32
C VAL A 292 6.02 7.47 3.03
#